data_AF-A0A916CH73-F1
#
_entry.id   AF-A0A916CH73-F1
#
_cell.length_a   1.000
_cell.length_b   1.000
_cell.length_c   1.000
_cell.angle_alpha   90.00
_cell.angle_beta   90.00
_cell.angle_gamma   90.00
#
_symmetry.space_group_name_H-M   'P 1'
#
loop_
_entity.id
_entity.type
_entity.pdbx_description
1 polymer ?
#
loop_
_entity_poly.entity_id
_entity_poly.type
_entity_poly.pdbx_seq_one_letter_code
_entity_poly.pdbx_strand_id
1 'polypeptide(L)'
;HLSLKCVDCHNPHQGVQQLRQAKVQTTRTLCENCHFKEARNQSAAHLAVKAQCVDCHMPRMIASSASVDAAKFTGDIRVHTFAIDPDATAQFSADGKFLVSQITLDWACKSCHGAGKATPKTNDELKARAKNYHAPK
;
A
#
# COMPACT_ATOMS: atom_id res chain seq x y z
N HIS A 1 12.02 -4.89 -5.89
CA HIS A 1 12.63 -3.54 -5.80
C HIS A 1 13.92 -3.50 -4.94
N LEU A 2 14.55 -4.64 -4.57
CA LEU A 2 15.71 -4.65 -3.67
C LEU A 2 16.95 -3.90 -4.21
N SER A 3 17.12 -3.88 -5.54
CA SER A 3 18.24 -3.18 -6.20
C SER A 3 17.98 -1.70 -6.49
N LEU A 4 16.76 -1.20 -6.26
CA LEU A 4 16.42 0.21 -6.47
C LEU A 4 16.89 1.06 -5.30
N LYS A 5 17.31 2.29 -5.59
CA LYS A 5 17.73 3.32 -4.65
C LYS A 5 16.67 4.41 -4.53
N CYS A 6 16.74 5.19 -3.46
CA CYS A 6 15.80 6.29 -3.18
C CYS A 6 15.67 7.25 -4.37
N VAL A 7 16.79 7.54 -5.03
CA VAL A 7 16.89 8.50 -6.15
C VAL A 7 16.32 7.99 -7.47
N ASP A 8 16.06 6.69 -7.59
CA ASP A 8 15.44 6.10 -8.78
C ASP A 8 13.97 6.54 -8.91
N CYS A 9 13.32 6.79 -7.76
CA CYS A 9 11.95 7.28 -7.70
C CYS A 9 11.86 8.74 -7.26
N HIS A 10 12.69 9.20 -6.32
CA HIS A 10 12.60 10.56 -5.77
C HIS A 10 13.67 11.49 -6.32
N ASN A 11 13.37 12.79 -6.37
CA ASN A 11 14.38 13.82 -6.61
C ASN A 11 15.05 14.19 -5.28
N PRO A 12 16.37 13.98 -5.09
CA PRO A 12 17.04 14.30 -3.83
C PRO A 12 17.09 15.81 -3.54
N HIS A 13 16.86 16.67 -4.55
CA HIS A 13 16.83 18.13 -4.39
C HIS A 13 15.42 18.69 -4.15
N GLN A 14 14.39 17.83 -4.05
CA GLN A 14 13.02 18.27 -3.75
C GLN A 14 12.44 17.46 -2.60
N GLY A 15 12.01 18.14 -1.55
CA GLY A 15 11.42 17.49 -0.40
C GLY A 15 10.03 16.93 -0.70
N VAL A 16 9.82 15.65 -0.36
CA VAL A 16 8.55 14.93 -0.57
C VAL A 16 7.36 15.63 0.10
N GLN A 17 7.56 16.21 1.28
CA GLN A 17 6.49 16.87 2.03
C GLN A 17 6.09 18.20 1.37
N GLN A 18 7.04 18.95 0.84
CA GLN A 18 6.78 20.18 0.09
C GLN A 18 5.99 19.87 -1.19
N LEU A 19 6.40 18.85 -1.95
CA LEU A 19 5.67 18.41 -3.14
C LEU A 19 4.25 17.95 -2.81
N ARG A 20 4.07 17.22 -1.70
CA ARG A 20 2.75 16.81 -1.20
C ARG A 20 1.86 18.00 -0.85
N GLN A 21 2.39 19.00 -0.14
CA GLN A 21 1.67 20.22 0.23
C GLN A 21 1.25 21.02 -1.01
N ALA A 22 2.14 21.09 -2.00
CA ALA A 22 1.86 21.71 -3.30
C ALA A 22 0.92 20.88 -4.19
N LYS A 23 0.49 19.69 -3.75
CA LYS A 23 -0.37 18.76 -4.48
C LYS A 23 0.19 18.37 -5.86
N VAL A 24 1.51 18.25 -5.95
CA VAL A 24 2.20 17.78 -7.16
C VAL A 24 2.80 16.40 -6.92
N GLN A 25 3.29 15.79 -7.99
CA GLN A 25 3.88 14.46 -7.93
C GLN A 25 5.12 14.43 -7.02
N THR A 26 5.18 13.44 -6.13
CA THR A 26 6.27 13.31 -5.14
C THR A 26 7.46 12.48 -5.63
N THR A 27 7.31 11.85 -6.79
CA THR A 27 8.32 11.01 -7.46
C THR A 27 8.56 11.51 -8.87
N ARG A 28 9.77 11.29 -9.40
CA ARG A 28 10.09 11.48 -10.83
C ARG A 28 9.65 10.27 -11.68
N THR A 29 9.70 9.08 -11.09
CA THR A 29 9.35 7.81 -11.72
C THR A 29 8.06 7.30 -11.11
N LEU A 30 7.11 6.93 -11.97
CA LEU A 30 5.83 6.34 -11.56
C LEU A 30 5.89 4.81 -11.59
N CYS A 31 4.95 4.16 -10.91
CA CYS A 31 4.92 2.69 -10.81
C CYS A 31 4.74 2.07 -12.20
N GLU A 32 3.81 2.62 -12.97
CA GLU A 32 3.42 2.22 -14.32
C GLU A 32 4.52 2.41 -15.37
N ASN A 33 5.55 3.22 -15.09
CA ASN A 33 6.71 3.34 -15.99
C ASN A 33 7.47 2.00 -16.11
N CYS A 34 7.39 1.14 -15.08
CA CYS A 34 7.97 -0.20 -15.08
C CYS A 34 6.89 -1.31 -15.02
N HIS A 35 5.82 -1.10 -14.24
CA HIS A 35 4.72 -2.04 -14.01
C HIS A 35 3.49 -1.72 -14.87
N PHE A 36 3.71 -1.56 -16.18
CA PHE A 36 2.67 -1.13 -17.11
C PHE A 36 1.58 -2.20 -17.33
N LYS A 37 1.88 -3.49 -17.10
CA LYS A 37 0.90 -4.58 -17.25
C LYS A 37 -0.09 -4.54 -16.09
N GLU A 38 0.42 -4.38 -14.89
CA GLU A 38 -0.32 -4.26 -13.64
C GLU A 38 -1.20 -3.02 -13.67
N ALA A 39 -0.67 -1.90 -14.17
CA ALA A 39 -1.42 -0.66 -14.36
C ALA A 39 -2.60 -0.81 -15.32
N ARG A 40 -2.45 -1.59 -16.41
CA ARG A 40 -3.55 -1.90 -17.33
C ARG A 40 -4.60 -2.83 -16.71
N ASN A 41 -4.19 -3.66 -15.77
CA ASN A 41 -5.03 -4.67 -15.13
C ASN A 41 -5.43 -4.28 -13.70
N GLN A 42 -5.75 -3.01 -13.46
CA GLN A 42 -6.35 -2.59 -12.20
C GLN A 42 -7.87 -2.83 -12.20
N SER A 43 -8.43 -3.20 -11.05
CA SER A 43 -9.88 -3.36 -10.95
C SER A 43 -10.62 -2.05 -11.28
N ALA A 44 -11.65 -2.15 -12.11
CA ALA A 44 -12.54 -1.04 -12.45
C ALA A 44 -13.14 -0.36 -11.20
N ALA A 45 -13.49 -1.13 -10.17
CA ALA A 45 -14.02 -0.59 -8.92
C ALA A 45 -12.98 0.27 -8.17
N HIS A 46 -11.72 -0.16 -8.14
CA HIS A 46 -10.64 0.61 -7.52
C HIS A 46 -10.23 1.82 -8.37
N LEU A 47 -10.29 1.72 -9.70
CA LEU A 47 -10.10 2.87 -10.59
C LEU A 47 -11.19 3.93 -10.41
N ALA A 48 -12.45 3.52 -10.25
CA ALA A 48 -13.58 4.44 -10.06
C ALA A 48 -13.43 5.31 -8.81
N VAL A 49 -12.81 4.78 -7.75
CA VAL A 49 -12.50 5.53 -6.52
C VAL A 49 -11.10 6.14 -6.52
N LYS A 50 -10.40 6.09 -7.66
CA LYS A 50 -9.04 6.62 -7.85
C LYS A 50 -8.01 6.05 -6.85
N ALA A 51 -8.16 4.78 -6.48
CA ALA A 51 -7.16 4.11 -5.65
C ALA A 51 -5.82 4.07 -6.40
N GLN A 52 -4.75 4.50 -5.71
CA GLN A 52 -3.41 4.57 -6.27
C GLN A 52 -2.61 3.32 -5.89
N CYS A 53 -1.56 2.99 -6.67
CA CYS A 53 -0.69 1.85 -6.39
C CYS A 53 -0.16 1.87 -4.95
N VAL A 54 0.22 3.07 -4.48
CA VAL A 54 0.75 3.30 -3.14
C VAL A 54 -0.26 3.07 -2.01
N ASP A 55 -1.56 3.02 -2.30
CA ASP A 55 -2.57 2.80 -1.25
C ASP A 55 -2.53 1.37 -0.72
N CYS A 56 -2.26 0.38 -1.59
CA CYS A 56 -2.10 -1.02 -1.20
C CYS A 56 -0.63 -1.44 -1.08
N HIS A 57 0.24 -0.93 -1.98
CA HIS A 57 1.64 -1.34 -2.07
C HIS A 57 2.61 -0.43 -1.31
N MET A 58 2.14 0.65 -0.70
CA MET A 58 2.93 1.47 0.24
C MET A 58 2.01 2.05 1.33
N PRO A 59 1.24 1.20 2.04
CA PRO A 59 0.26 1.67 3.00
C PRO A 59 0.95 2.40 4.15
N ARG A 60 0.17 3.19 4.88
CA ARG A 60 0.69 3.85 6.08
C ARG A 60 0.69 2.86 7.23
N MET A 61 1.85 2.29 7.55
CA MET A 61 1.96 1.28 8.61
C MET A 61 2.79 1.76 9.79
N ILE A 62 3.66 2.75 9.56
CA ILE A 62 4.51 3.33 10.60
C ILE A 62 3.73 4.48 11.22
N ALA A 63 3.77 4.58 12.54
CA ALA A 63 3.40 5.80 13.23
C ALA A 63 4.61 6.36 13.96
N SER A 64 4.89 7.64 13.74
CA SER A 64 5.91 8.37 14.50
C SER A 64 5.45 8.75 15.92
N SER A 65 4.19 8.45 16.28
CA SER A 65 3.54 8.68 17.58
C SER A 65 2.31 7.76 17.78
N ALA A 66 1.48 7.99 18.81
CA ALA A 66 0.23 7.26 19.13
C ALA A 66 -0.90 7.36 18.07
N SER A 67 -0.57 7.70 16.83
CA SER A 67 -1.50 7.95 15.72
C SER A 67 -1.81 6.68 14.90
N VAL A 68 -1.43 5.49 15.38
CA VAL A 68 -1.89 4.23 14.79
C VAL A 68 -3.37 4.07 15.14
N ASP A 69 -4.24 4.18 14.15
CA ASP A 69 -5.61 3.69 14.27
C ASP A 69 -5.57 2.19 13.97
N ALA A 70 -5.34 1.38 15.01
CA ALA A 70 -5.24 -0.06 14.90
C ALA A 70 -6.55 -0.68 14.37
N ALA A 71 -7.71 -0.08 14.67
CA ALA A 71 -8.99 -0.54 14.15
C ALA A 71 -9.10 -0.30 12.63
N LYS A 72 -8.44 0.74 12.12
CA LYS A 72 -8.39 1.06 10.68
C LYS A 72 -7.11 0.60 9.99
N PHE A 73 -6.18 -0.08 10.65
CA PHE A 73 -4.92 -0.50 10.03
C PHE A 73 -4.23 0.65 9.26
N THR A 74 -4.11 1.82 9.89
CA THR A 74 -3.42 2.98 9.31
C THR A 74 -2.58 3.74 10.33
N GLY A 75 -1.38 4.14 9.92
CA GLY A 75 -0.50 5.09 10.61
C GLY A 75 -0.36 6.40 9.82
N ASP A 76 0.75 7.11 10.02
CA ASP A 76 1.04 8.41 9.40
C ASP A 76 2.05 8.34 8.24
N ILE A 77 2.98 7.38 8.28
CA ILE A 77 4.08 7.25 7.33
C ILE A 77 3.90 6.00 6.46
N ARG A 78 4.08 6.20 5.14
CA ARG A 78 4.08 5.12 4.14
C ARG A 78 5.35 4.29 4.23
N VAL A 79 5.18 2.97 4.16
CA VAL A 79 6.30 2.03 4.04
C VAL A 79 6.87 2.01 2.62
N HIS A 80 8.09 1.50 2.48
CA HIS A 80 8.75 1.23 1.20
C HIS A 80 8.93 -0.29 0.97
N THR A 81 8.03 -1.08 1.55
CA THR A 81 7.79 -2.48 1.20
C THR A 81 6.63 -2.52 0.21
N PHE A 82 6.73 -3.31 -0.85
CA PHE A 82 5.76 -3.28 -1.95
C PHE A 82 5.01 -4.59 -2.15
N ALA A 83 5.63 -5.72 -1.84
CA ALA A 83 4.99 -7.02 -2.00
C ALA A 83 3.91 -7.20 -0.92
N ILE A 84 2.77 -7.74 -1.34
CA ILE A 84 1.65 -8.08 -0.46
C ILE A 84 1.64 -9.60 -0.32
N ASP A 85 1.60 -10.09 0.91
CA ASP A 85 1.29 -11.48 1.23
C ASP A 85 -0.18 -11.54 1.67
N PRO A 86 -1.10 -12.02 0.82
CA PRO A 86 -2.52 -12.10 1.14
C PRO A 86 -2.86 -13.28 2.06
N ASP A 87 -1.93 -14.19 2.32
CA ASP A 87 -2.12 -15.31 3.23
C ASP A 87 -1.80 -14.92 4.69
N ALA A 88 -0.97 -13.90 4.89
CA ALA A 88 -0.69 -13.32 6.20
C ALA A 88 -1.67 -12.20 6.56
N THR A 89 -2.18 -12.19 7.80
CA THR A 89 -3.10 -11.15 8.31
C THR A 89 -2.45 -10.27 9.37
N ALA A 90 -1.59 -10.83 10.23
CA ALA A 90 -0.87 -10.07 11.25
C ALA A 90 0.54 -9.68 10.78
N GLN A 91 0.86 -8.39 10.85
CA GLN A 91 2.19 -7.89 10.44
C GLN A 91 3.31 -8.33 11.38
N PHE A 92 2.99 -8.47 12.66
CA PHE A 92 3.92 -8.87 13.71
C PHE A 92 3.46 -10.19 14.32
N SER A 93 4.41 -11.00 14.79
CA SER A 93 4.12 -12.14 15.65
C SER A 93 3.44 -11.68 16.93
N ALA A 94 2.71 -12.58 17.60
CA ALA A 94 1.98 -12.25 18.83
C ALA A 94 2.90 -11.72 19.95
N ASP A 95 4.17 -12.14 19.97
CA ASP A 95 5.20 -11.66 20.89
C ASP A 95 5.96 -10.42 20.40
N GLY A 96 5.61 -9.90 19.22
CA GLY A 96 6.21 -8.71 18.60
C GLY A 96 7.65 -8.87 18.10
N LYS A 97 8.24 -10.06 18.21
CA LYS A 97 9.67 -10.28 17.87
C LYS A 97 9.93 -10.43 16.39
N PHE A 98 8.94 -10.91 15.64
CA PHE A 98 9.06 -11.18 14.22
C PHE A 98 8.07 -10.32 13.45
N LEU A 99 8.48 -9.90 12.26
CA LEU A 99 7.64 -9.20 11.31
C LEU A 99 7.57 -9.98 10.01
N VAL A 100 6.39 -10.03 9.40
CA VAL A 100 6.23 -10.48 8.02
C VAL A 100 6.96 -9.47 7.13
N SER A 101 7.84 -9.93 6.25
CA SER A 101 8.64 -9.01 5.41
C SER A 101 7.81 -8.31 4.34
N GLN A 102 6.67 -8.91 3.98
CA GLN A 102 5.68 -8.37 3.06
C GLN A 102 4.60 -7.60 3.82
N ILE A 103 3.83 -6.80 3.09
CA ILE A 103 2.62 -6.16 3.60
C ILE A 103 1.56 -7.24 3.78
N THR A 104 0.99 -7.37 4.98
CA THR A 104 -0.10 -8.32 5.21
C THR A 104 -1.42 -7.84 4.62
N LEU A 105 -2.35 -8.78 4.44
CA LEU A 105 -3.70 -8.52 3.95
C LEU A 105 -4.39 -7.37 4.70
N ASP A 106 -4.22 -7.33 6.02
CA ASP A 106 -4.87 -6.35 6.88
C ASP A 106 -4.40 -4.92 6.57
N TRP A 107 -3.09 -4.70 6.47
CA TRP A 107 -2.52 -3.39 6.15
C TRP A 107 -2.70 -2.99 4.69
N ALA A 108 -2.79 -3.95 3.77
CA ALA A 108 -3.03 -3.67 2.36
C ALA A 108 -4.49 -3.28 2.05
N CYS A 109 -5.46 -3.82 2.80
CA CYS A 109 -6.87 -3.75 2.41
C CYS A 109 -7.78 -3.09 3.47
N LYS A 110 -7.54 -3.32 4.76
CA LYS A 110 -8.52 -2.99 5.81
C LYS A 110 -8.54 -1.51 6.21
N SER A 111 -7.58 -0.71 5.74
CA SER A 111 -7.69 0.75 5.81
C SER A 111 -8.90 1.31 5.06
N CYS A 112 -9.40 0.57 4.08
CA CYS A 112 -10.64 0.85 3.38
C CYS A 112 -11.73 -0.17 3.72
N HIS A 113 -11.42 -1.46 3.64
CA HIS A 113 -12.38 -2.57 3.74
C HIS A 113 -12.53 -3.18 5.16
N GLY A 114 -11.94 -2.56 6.18
CA GLY A 114 -12.18 -2.83 7.59
C GLY A 114 -13.10 -1.78 8.20
N ALA A 115 -12.66 -1.09 9.25
CA ALA A 115 -13.35 0.09 9.81
C ALA A 115 -13.11 1.38 8.97
N GLY A 116 -12.73 1.21 7.71
CA GLY A 116 -12.36 2.27 6.78
C GLY A 116 -13.56 2.89 6.07
N LYS A 117 -13.29 3.47 4.89
CA LYS A 117 -14.29 4.22 4.10
C LYS A 117 -15.05 3.38 3.06
N ALA A 118 -14.64 2.13 2.83
CA ALA A 118 -15.26 1.25 1.84
C ALA A 118 -16.16 0.22 2.51
N THR A 119 -16.92 -0.53 1.71
CA THR A 119 -17.72 -1.66 2.23
C THR A 119 -16.80 -2.64 2.97
N PRO A 120 -17.12 -2.97 4.23
CA PRO A 120 -16.37 -3.97 4.98
C PRO A 120 -16.37 -5.33 4.27
N LYS A 121 -15.24 -6.03 4.33
CA LYS A 121 -15.03 -7.34 3.71
C LYS A 121 -14.40 -8.32 4.69
N THR A 122 -14.75 -9.58 4.55
CA THR A 122 -14.11 -10.66 5.32
C THR A 122 -12.69 -10.92 4.82
N ASN A 123 -11.86 -11.57 5.62
CA ASN A 123 -10.51 -11.96 5.20
C ASN A 123 -10.55 -12.85 3.96
N ASP A 124 -11.52 -13.77 3.86
CA ASP A 124 -11.65 -14.67 2.73
C ASP A 124 -12.02 -13.94 1.44
N GLU A 125 -12.94 -12.96 1.51
CA GLU A 125 -13.27 -12.11 0.36
C GLU A 125 -12.04 -11.29 -0.10
N LEU A 126 -11.31 -10.70 0.84
CA LEU A 126 -10.12 -9.90 0.55
C LEU A 126 -9.01 -10.75 -0.05
N LYS A 127 -8.74 -11.92 0.52
CA LYS A 127 -7.74 -12.87 0.05
C LYS A 127 -8.09 -13.42 -1.34
N ALA A 128 -9.35 -13.78 -1.57
CA ALA A 128 -9.82 -14.21 -2.88
C ALA A 128 -9.65 -13.10 -3.93
N ARG A 129 -9.90 -11.84 -3.54
CA ARG A 129 -9.71 -10.69 -4.42
C ARG A 129 -8.24 -10.35 -4.68
N ALA A 130 -7.36 -10.56 -3.70
CA ALA A 130 -5.93 -10.29 -3.85
C ALA A 130 -5.25 -11.28 -4.81
N LYS A 131 -5.70 -12.54 -4.81
CA LYS A 131 -5.22 -13.56 -5.76
C LYS A 131 -5.50 -13.12 -7.19
N ASN A 132 -4.45 -13.10 -8.01
CA ASN A 132 -4.53 -12.72 -9.42
C ASN A 132 -5.12 -11.32 -9.66
N TYR A 133 -4.99 -10.38 -8.71
CA TYR A 133 -5.60 -9.05 -8.81
C TYR A 133 -5.21 -8.30 -10.11
N HIS A 134 -3.96 -8.47 -10.55
CA HIS A 134 -3.42 -7.87 -11.78
C HIS A 134 -3.38 -8.82 -12.99
N ALA A 135 -4.02 -9.99 -12.90
CA ALA A 135 -4.08 -10.89 -14.05
C ALA A 135 -4.85 -10.23 -15.20
N PRO A 136 -4.43 -10.45 -16.46
CA PRO A 136 -5.20 -10.03 -17.62
C PRO A 136 -6.62 -10.60 -17.54
N LYS A 137 -7.61 -9.79 -17.92
CA LYS A 137 -9.00 -10.24 -18.08
C LYS A 137 -9.19 -11.04 -19.36
#